data_AF-A0A554KAL6-F1
#
_entry.id   AF-A0A554KAL6-F1
#
_cell.length_a   1.000
_cell.length_b   1.000
_cell.length_c   1.000
_cell.angle_alpha   90.00
_cell.angle_beta   90.00
_cell.angle_gamma   90.00
#
_symmetry.space_group_name_H-M   'P 1'
#
loop_
_entity.id
_entity.type
_entity.pdbx_description
1 polymer ?
#
loop_
_entity_poly.entity_id
_entity_poly.type
_entity_poly.pdbx_seq_one_letter_code
_entity_poly.pdbx_strand_id
1 'polypeptide(L)'
;MLGKKLVLFKNGQTPNREEVLFEVPHLEEIRHFVTKNIKKYGHMGLVITLRFYIRSSNFLKYQYEEVKIKIKNVSGKNKNGLNGDLPEKAEVNKFLKMISDYKNKIREIKHKIHEEERNL
;
A
#
# COMPACT_ATOMS: atom_id res chain seq x y z
N MET A 1 39.10 25.58 -4.43
CA MET A 1 38.83 26.76 -5.29
C MET A 1 37.34 27.08 -5.51
N LEU A 2 36.41 26.19 -5.15
CA LEU A 2 34.95 26.41 -5.31
C LEU A 2 34.35 27.45 -4.35
N GLY A 3 34.96 27.70 -3.19
CA GLY A 3 34.45 28.66 -2.20
C GLY A 3 34.46 30.13 -2.66
N LYS A 4 35.40 30.53 -3.53
CA LYS A 4 35.49 31.91 -4.03
C LYS A 4 34.34 32.27 -4.98
N LYS A 5 33.78 31.29 -5.72
CA LYS A 5 32.64 31.53 -6.62
C LYS A 5 31.32 31.74 -5.87
N LEU A 6 31.15 31.13 -4.70
CA LEU A 6 29.96 31.33 -3.85
C LEU A 6 29.93 32.73 -3.21
N VAL A 7 31.09 33.30 -2.88
CA VAL A 7 31.18 34.66 -2.31
C VAL A 7 30.73 35.73 -3.31
N LEU A 8 31.00 35.55 -4.61
CA LEU A 8 30.54 36.47 -5.66
C LEU A 8 29.01 36.47 -5.82
N PHE A 9 28.36 35.30 -5.69
CA PHE A 9 26.90 35.21 -5.71
C PHE A 9 26.24 35.88 -4.50
N LYS A 10 26.88 35.82 -3.33
CA LYS A 10 26.37 36.46 -2.10
C LYS A 10 26.51 38.00 -2.13
N ASN A 11 27.50 38.52 -2.84
CA ASN A 11 27.81 39.95 -2.91
C ASN A 11 27.15 40.68 -4.10
N GLY A 12 26.20 40.05 -4.80
CA GLY A 12 25.39 40.72 -5.82
C GLY A 12 26.13 41.18 -7.08
N GLN A 13 27.41 40.84 -7.24
CA GLN A 13 28.15 41.08 -8.47
C GLN A 13 27.99 39.90 -9.41
N THR A 14 26.83 39.85 -10.07
CA THR A 14 26.67 39.03 -11.27
C THR A 14 27.50 39.65 -12.41
N PRO A 15 28.34 38.89 -13.13
CA PRO A 15 28.91 39.39 -14.37
C PRO A 15 27.75 39.69 -15.31
N ASN A 16 27.84 40.86 -15.96
CA ASN A 16 26.91 41.41 -16.94
C ASN A 16 25.99 40.32 -17.53
N ARG A 17 24.73 40.36 -17.09
CA ARG A 17 23.67 39.55 -17.65
C ARG A 17 23.42 40.15 -19.03
N GLU A 18 24.16 39.68 -20.02
CA GLU A 18 23.67 39.73 -21.39
C GLU A 18 22.25 39.20 -21.31
N GLU A 19 21.30 40.08 -21.59
CA GLU A 19 19.89 39.76 -21.63
C GLU A 19 19.74 38.74 -22.74
N VAL A 20 19.83 37.46 -22.39
CA VAL A 20 19.39 36.39 -23.28
C VAL A 20 17.88 36.49 -23.29
N LEU A 21 17.39 37.43 -24.10
CA LEU A 21 16.05 37.44 -24.66
C LEU A 21 15.93 36.16 -25.48
N PHE A 22 15.67 35.04 -24.79
CA PHE A 22 15.13 33.84 -25.38
C PHE A 22 13.69 34.17 -25.80
N GLU A 23 13.56 34.98 -26.85
CA GLU A 23 12.36 35.08 -27.64
C GLU A 23 12.26 33.74 -28.37
N VAL A 24 11.61 32.76 -27.73
CA VAL A 24 11.38 31.45 -28.32
C VAL A 24 10.05 31.55 -29.05
N PRO A 25 10.02 31.84 -30.36
CA PRO A 25 8.77 32.03 -31.11
C PRO A 25 7.81 30.85 -30.96
N HIS A 26 8.36 29.66 -30.71
CA HIS A 26 7.59 28.45 -30.50
C HIS A 26 6.69 28.47 -29.24
N LEU A 27 7.06 29.22 -28.19
CA LEU A 27 6.23 29.35 -26.98
C LEU A 27 4.99 30.22 -27.23
N GLU A 28 5.11 31.26 -28.05
CA GLU A 28 3.97 32.10 -28.43
C GLU A 28 2.98 31.35 -29.31
N GLU A 29 3.48 30.56 -30.27
CA GLU A 29 2.66 29.67 -31.11
C GLU A 29 1.88 28.65 -30.25
N ILE A 30 2.57 28.01 -29.30
CA ILE A 30 1.94 27.07 -28.36
C ILE A 30 0.88 27.80 -27.53
N ARG A 31 1.17 29.00 -27.00
CA ARG A 31 0.22 29.77 -26.19
C ARG A 31 -1.03 30.17 -27.00
N HIS A 32 -0.86 30.60 -28.24
CA HIS A 32 -1.98 30.95 -29.12
C HIS A 32 -2.81 29.71 -29.49
N PHE A 33 -2.16 28.58 -29.78
CA PHE A 33 -2.83 27.31 -30.04
C PHE A 33 -3.63 26.83 -28.82
N VAL A 34 -3.02 26.87 -27.62
CA VAL A 34 -3.65 26.43 -26.37
C VAL A 34 -4.84 27.32 -26.01
N THR A 35 -4.71 28.65 -26.10
CA THR A 35 -5.81 29.59 -25.80
C THR A 35 -6.99 29.46 -26.78
N LYS A 36 -6.72 29.24 -28.08
CA LYS A 36 -7.76 28.96 -29.08
C LYS A 36 -8.50 27.65 -28.79
N ASN A 37 -7.79 26.61 -28.39
CA ASN A 37 -8.38 25.30 -28.08
C ASN A 37 -9.09 25.27 -26.72
N ILE A 38 -8.59 25.97 -25.70
CA ILE A 38 -9.23 26.09 -24.39
C ILE A 38 -10.60 26.76 -24.51
N LYS A 39 -10.75 27.80 -25.35
CA LYS A 39 -12.08 28.41 -25.57
C LYS A 39 -13.07 27.45 -26.23
N LYS A 40 -12.58 26.61 -27.16
CA LYS A 40 -13.41 25.64 -27.88
C LYS A 40 -13.82 24.45 -27.02
N TYR A 41 -12.90 23.93 -26.20
CA TYR A 41 -13.10 22.71 -25.41
C TYR A 41 -13.29 22.97 -23.92
N GLY A 42 -13.29 24.22 -23.45
CA GLY A 42 -13.38 24.55 -22.02
C GLY A 42 -14.64 24.01 -21.36
N HIS A 43 -15.80 24.17 -22.00
CA HIS A 43 -17.06 23.61 -21.51
C HIS A 43 -17.06 22.08 -21.54
N MET A 44 -16.51 21.48 -22.59
CA MET A 44 -16.40 20.01 -22.69
C MET A 44 -15.47 19.45 -21.61
N GLY A 45 -14.33 20.12 -21.37
CA GLY A 45 -13.39 19.80 -20.30
C GLY A 45 -14.07 19.88 -18.93
N LEU A 46 -14.87 20.92 -18.68
CA LEU A 46 -15.62 21.08 -17.43
C LEU A 46 -16.64 19.97 -17.21
N VAL A 47 -17.37 19.57 -18.26
CA VAL A 47 -18.33 18.45 -18.17
C VAL A 47 -17.60 17.12 -17.94
N ILE A 48 -16.46 16.92 -18.61
CA ILE A 48 -15.64 15.71 -18.42
C ILE A 48 -15.07 15.64 -17.01
N THR A 49 -14.49 16.72 -16.50
CA THR A 49 -13.94 16.76 -15.14
C THR A 49 -15.04 16.55 -14.10
N LEU A 50 -16.21 17.16 -14.29
CA LEU A 50 -17.35 16.96 -13.39
C LEU A 50 -17.87 15.51 -13.42
N ARG A 51 -18.03 14.91 -14.62
CA ARG A 51 -18.41 13.49 -14.76
C ARG A 51 -17.38 12.58 -14.11
N PHE A 52 -16.10 12.86 -14.33
CA PHE A 52 -15.01 12.08 -13.76
C PHE A 52 -14.98 12.19 -12.23
N TYR A 53 -15.22 13.38 -11.68
CA TYR A 53 -15.34 13.61 -10.24
C TYR A 53 -16.49 12.82 -9.62
N ILE A 54 -17.69 12.88 -10.22
CA ILE A 54 -18.87 12.14 -9.74
C ILE A 54 -18.61 10.62 -9.80
N ARG A 55 -18.10 10.12 -10.92
CA ARG A 55 -17.81 8.69 -11.10
C ARG A 55 -16.72 8.21 -10.13
N SER A 56 -15.66 8.99 -9.96
CA SER A 56 -14.56 8.68 -9.03
C SER A 56 -15.04 8.71 -7.59
N SER A 57 -15.87 9.69 -7.20
CA SER A 57 -16.45 9.76 -5.85
C SER A 57 -17.29 8.51 -5.53
N ASN A 58 -18.13 8.07 -6.48
CA ASN A 58 -18.92 6.85 -6.31
C ASN A 58 -18.04 5.59 -6.26
N PHE A 59 -16.99 5.52 -7.08
CA PHE A 59 -16.02 4.43 -7.03
C PHE A 59 -15.24 4.40 -5.71
N LEU A 60 -14.80 5.57 -5.22
CA LEU A 60 -14.13 5.70 -3.93
C LEU A 60 -15.03 5.26 -2.77
N LYS A 61 -16.33 5.58 -2.79
CA LYS A 61 -17.27 5.10 -1.76
C LYS A 61 -17.37 3.57 -1.75
N TYR A 62 -17.46 2.95 -2.92
CA TYR A 62 -17.51 1.48 -3.03
C TYR A 62 -16.19 0.84 -2.56
N GLN A 63 -15.06 1.34 -3.04
CA GLN A 63 -13.74 0.88 -2.61
C GLN A 63 -13.49 1.14 -1.11
N TYR A 64 -13.99 2.24 -0.57
CA TYR A 64 -13.87 2.55 0.85
C TYR A 64 -14.61 1.54 1.71
N GLU A 65 -15.87 1.21 1.38
CA GLU A 65 -16.61 0.17 2.12
C GLU A 65 -15.95 -1.20 1.95
N GLU A 66 -15.47 -1.54 0.75
CA GLU A 66 -14.75 -2.80 0.50
C GLU A 66 -13.45 -2.89 1.32
N VAL A 67 -12.66 -1.82 1.34
CA VAL A 67 -11.41 -1.71 2.11
C VAL A 67 -11.71 -1.69 3.61
N LYS A 68 -12.74 -0.98 4.07
CA LYS A 68 -13.20 -0.97 5.45
C LYS A 68 -13.64 -2.36 5.90
N ILE A 69 -14.35 -3.11 5.06
CA ILE A 69 -14.71 -4.51 5.32
C ILE A 69 -13.45 -5.38 5.37
N LYS A 70 -12.52 -5.23 4.41
CA LYS A 70 -11.24 -5.96 4.41
C LYS A 70 -10.43 -5.66 5.67
N ILE A 71 -10.28 -4.41 6.07
CA ILE A 71 -9.58 -3.99 7.30
C ILE A 71 -10.30 -4.52 8.54
N LYS A 72 -11.63 -4.45 8.60
CA LYS A 72 -12.42 -5.02 9.70
C LYS A 72 -12.26 -6.54 9.77
N ASN A 73 -12.19 -7.23 8.64
CA ASN A 73 -11.98 -8.68 8.58
C ASN A 73 -10.55 -9.08 8.93
N VAL A 74 -9.54 -8.27 8.61
CA VAL A 74 -8.14 -8.49 9.00
C VAL A 74 -7.92 -8.15 10.47
N SER A 75 -8.45 -7.03 10.95
CA SER A 75 -8.45 -6.66 12.38
C SER A 75 -9.29 -7.62 13.21
N GLY A 76 -10.40 -8.11 12.67
CA GLY A 76 -11.24 -9.16 13.24
C GLY A 76 -10.55 -10.52 13.26
N LYS A 77 -9.81 -10.90 12.21
CA LYS A 77 -8.97 -12.11 12.23
C LYS A 77 -7.85 -12.02 13.27
N ASN A 78 -7.25 -10.85 13.47
CA ASN A 78 -6.26 -10.65 14.54
C ASN A 78 -6.90 -10.56 15.94
N LYS A 79 -8.17 -10.15 16.06
CA LYS A 79 -8.93 -10.23 17.33
C LYS A 79 -9.49 -11.63 17.61
N ASN A 80 -9.74 -12.42 16.56
CA ASN A 80 -10.09 -13.84 16.67
C ASN A 80 -8.88 -14.73 16.99
N GLY A 81 -7.67 -14.16 16.98
CA GLY A 81 -6.50 -14.77 17.60
C GLY A 81 -6.45 -14.62 19.12
N LEU A 82 -7.35 -13.83 19.74
CA LEU A 82 -7.30 -13.64 21.19
C LEU A 82 -8.64 -13.71 21.93
N ASN A 83 -9.81 -13.42 21.34
CA ASN A 83 -11.07 -13.48 22.08
C ASN A 83 -12.26 -13.71 21.14
N GLY A 84 -12.78 -14.95 21.06
CA GLY A 84 -14.04 -15.16 20.34
C GLY A 84 -14.43 -16.58 19.93
N ASP A 85 -13.80 -17.65 20.44
CA ASP A 85 -14.26 -19.02 20.19
C ASP A 85 -14.67 -19.71 21.50
N LEU A 86 -15.96 -20.03 21.54
CA LEU A 86 -16.73 -20.89 22.44
C LEU A 86 -15.93 -21.82 23.38
N PRO A 87 -16.38 -22.04 24.63
CA PRO A 87 -15.75 -22.98 25.57
C PRO A 87 -15.54 -24.38 24.97
N GLU A 88 -16.42 -24.77 24.07
CA GLU A 88 -16.43 -26.06 23.37
C GLU A 88 -15.19 -26.30 22.46
N LYS A 89 -14.69 -25.28 21.75
CA LYS A 89 -13.52 -25.45 20.85
C LYS A 89 -12.20 -25.55 21.61
N ALA A 90 -12.10 -24.84 22.74
CA ALA A 90 -10.95 -24.96 23.64
C ALA A 90 -10.90 -26.34 24.30
N GLU A 91 -12.05 -26.90 24.65
CA GLU A 91 -12.17 -28.26 25.21
C GLU A 91 -11.83 -29.35 24.19
N VAL A 92 -12.30 -29.23 22.94
CA VAL A 92 -11.92 -30.15 21.85
C VAL A 92 -10.41 -30.16 21.62
N ASN A 93 -9.74 -29.00 21.68
CA ASN A 93 -8.28 -28.93 21.55
C ASN A 93 -7.56 -29.65 22.71
N LYS A 94 -8.04 -29.49 23.96
CA LYS A 94 -7.48 -30.21 25.13
C LYS A 94 -7.65 -31.72 25.00
N PHE A 95 -8.82 -32.17 24.55
CA PHE A 95 -9.10 -33.60 24.34
C PHE A 95 -8.22 -34.20 23.23
N LEU A 96 -8.11 -33.52 22.08
CA LEU A 96 -7.25 -33.96 20.99
C LEU A 96 -5.76 -33.97 21.40
N LYS A 97 -5.33 -32.99 22.19
CA LYS A 97 -3.98 -32.95 22.76
C LYS A 97 -3.72 -34.15 23.67
N MET A 98 -4.66 -34.46 24.57
CA MET A 98 -4.57 -35.62 25.45
C MET A 98 -4.48 -36.93 24.67
N ILE A 99 -5.28 -37.09 23.61
CA ILE A 99 -5.22 -38.27 22.72
C ILE A 99 -3.86 -38.37 22.02
N SER A 100 -3.35 -37.25 21.49
CA SER A 100 -2.06 -37.22 20.81
C SER A 100 -0.91 -37.60 21.74
N ASP A 101 -0.91 -37.08 22.96
CA ASP A 101 0.09 -37.41 23.98
C ASP A 101 0.04 -38.90 24.35
N TYR A 102 -1.17 -39.45 24.47
CA TYR A 102 -1.35 -40.88 24.75
C TYR A 102 -0.85 -41.77 23.59
N LYS A 103 -1.15 -41.38 22.35
CA LYS A 103 -0.67 -42.08 21.15
C LYS A 103 0.85 -42.08 21.07
N ASN A 104 1.49 -40.96 21.39
CA ASN A 104 2.95 -40.86 21.41
C ASN A 104 3.56 -41.76 22.48
N LYS A 105 3.00 -41.79 23.69
CA LYS A 105 3.44 -42.70 24.75
C LYS A 105 3.33 -44.18 24.36
N ILE A 106 2.22 -44.58 23.74
CA ILE A 106 2.05 -45.96 23.25
C ILE A 106 3.12 -46.28 22.20
N ARG A 107 3.41 -45.33 21.30
CA ARG A 107 4.45 -45.51 20.28
C ARG A 107 5.84 -45.67 20.88
N GLU A 108 6.19 -44.88 21.89
CA GLU A 108 7.47 -45.00 22.60
C GLU A 108 7.59 -46.35 23.31
N ILE A 109 6.54 -46.78 24.02
CA ILE A 109 6.52 -48.09 24.70
C ILE A 109 6.70 -49.21 23.67
N LYS A 110 5.97 -49.16 22.56
CA LYS A 110 6.10 -50.13 21.47
C LYS A 110 7.53 -50.17 20.90
N HIS A 111 8.15 -49.00 20.74
CA HIS A 111 9.51 -48.92 20.22
C HIS A 111 10.52 -49.54 21.18
N LYS A 112 10.40 -49.28 22.48
CA LYS A 112 11.25 -49.86 23.52
C LYS A 112 11.12 -51.39 23.58
N ILE A 113 9.90 -51.91 23.59
CA ILE A 113 9.66 -53.36 23.55
C ILE A 113 10.32 -53.99 22.32
N HIS A 114 10.18 -53.37 21.15
CA HIS A 114 10.76 -53.91 19.92
C HIS A 114 12.29 -53.79 19.86
N GLU A 115 12.89 -52.86 20.60
CA GLU A 115 14.35 -52.81 20.79
C GLU A 115 14.82 -53.89 21.77
N GLU A 116 14.10 -54.09 22.88
CA GLU A 116 14.39 -55.17 23.83
C GLU A 116 14.27 -56.56 23.19
N GLU A 117 13.23 -56.81 22.39
CA GLU A 117 13.04 -58.05 21.63
C GLU A 117 14.13 -58.31 20.58
N ARG A 118 14.75 -57.25 20.03
CA ARG A 118 15.84 -57.39 19.05
C ARG A 118 17.21 -57.58 19.69
N ASN A 119 17.34 -57.24 20.97
CA ASN A 119 18.56 -57.39 21.76
C ASN A 119 18.55 -58.68 22.62
N LEU A 120 17.46 -59.46 22.57
CA LEU A 120 17.33 -60.82 23.09
C LEU A 120 17.64 -61.85 22.00
#